data_AF-A0A4C1YDU6-F1
#
_entry.id   AF-A0A4C1YDU6-F1
#
_cell.length_a   1.000
_cell.length_b   1.000
_cell.length_c   1.000
_cell.angle_alpha   90.00
_cell.angle_beta   90.00
_cell.angle_gamma   90.00
#
_symmetry.space_group_name_H-M   'P 1'
#
loop_
_entity.id
_entity.type
_entity.pdbx_description
1 polymer ?
#
loop_
_entity_poly.entity_id
_entity_poly.type
_entity_poly.pdbx_seq_one_letter_code
_entity_poly.pdbx_strand_id
1 'polypeptide(L)'
;MEQGFSKANSTNLPRIHLLMLGEFLASNKDFCSAEFRNVKTSMSSRPSYGDDAVSYVQLKREGDICIVKCKVCPEHKVHAKLYSVTLIMDEQEEAVKSIECHDCVASQGGCKHAIAFLMWIHRRSEEPSCTSVECYWMKSKLSGLEVL
;
A
#
# COMPACT_ATOMS: atom_id res chain seq x y z
N MET A 1 -2.97 -0.02 -20.24
CA MET A 1 -2.62 1.16 -19.44
C MET A 1 -3.62 2.23 -19.79
N GLU A 2 -4.19 2.90 -18.79
CA GLU A 2 -5.17 3.96 -19.01
C GLU A 2 -4.51 5.24 -19.54
N GLN A 3 -5.27 6.07 -20.24
CA GLN A 3 -4.75 7.31 -20.80
C GLN A 3 -4.27 8.25 -19.68
N GLY A 4 -3.07 8.80 -19.83
CA GLY A 4 -2.45 9.69 -18.84
C GLY A 4 -1.83 8.96 -17.63
N PHE A 5 -1.90 7.63 -17.57
CA PHE A 5 -1.21 6.83 -16.56
C PHE A 5 0.16 6.37 -17.06
N SER A 6 1.09 6.22 -16.11
CA SER A 6 2.44 5.71 -16.31
C SER A 6 2.63 4.38 -15.58
N LYS A 7 3.60 3.55 -16.02
CA LYS A 7 3.97 2.31 -15.31
C LYS A 7 4.60 2.67 -13.97
N ALA A 8 4.11 2.05 -12.90
CA ALA A 8 4.76 2.17 -11.61
C ALA A 8 6.07 1.38 -11.58
N ASN A 9 7.07 1.91 -10.87
CA ASN A 9 8.35 1.32 -10.60
C ASN A 9 8.83 1.79 -9.21
N SER A 10 9.97 1.29 -8.75
CA SER A 10 10.51 1.62 -7.42
C SER A 10 10.86 3.10 -7.22
N THR A 11 10.93 3.91 -8.28
CA THR A 11 11.32 5.32 -8.19
C THR A 11 10.16 6.30 -8.31
N ASN A 12 8.96 5.84 -8.67
CA ASN A 12 7.82 6.73 -8.91
C ASN A 12 6.57 6.41 -8.09
N LEU A 13 6.58 5.33 -7.30
CA LEU A 13 5.51 5.04 -6.34
C LEU A 13 5.40 6.16 -5.30
N PRO A 14 4.17 6.56 -4.90
CA PRO A 14 4.01 7.49 -3.81
C PRO A 14 4.48 6.86 -2.51
N ARG A 15 5.08 7.67 -1.64
CA ARG A 15 5.56 7.21 -0.34
C ARG A 15 4.40 7.15 0.64
N ILE A 16 4.11 5.98 1.18
CA ILE A 16 3.13 5.82 2.26
C ILE A 16 3.92 5.40 3.49
N HIS A 17 4.09 6.30 4.47
CA HIS A 17 4.77 5.97 5.71
C HIS A 17 3.80 5.40 6.76
N LEU A 18 4.36 4.76 7.79
CA LEU A 18 3.59 4.07 8.83
C LEU A 18 2.53 4.95 9.51
N LEU A 19 2.84 6.23 9.73
CA LEU A 19 1.87 7.17 10.32
C LEU A 19 0.65 7.43 9.41
N MET A 20 0.84 7.71 8.10
CA MET A 20 -0.31 7.89 7.19
C MET A 20 -1.19 6.64 7.16
N LEU A 21 -0.56 5.47 7.13
CA LEU A 21 -1.24 4.18 7.14
C LEU A 21 -2.10 4.03 8.40
N GLY A 22 -1.52 4.35 9.57
CA GLY A 22 -2.22 4.31 10.85
C GLY A 22 -3.39 5.28 10.92
N GLU A 23 -3.19 6.53 10.48
CA GLU A 23 -4.22 7.57 10.45
C GLU A 23 -5.38 7.20 9.51
N PHE A 24 -5.07 6.69 8.32
CA PHE A 24 -6.08 6.26 7.37
C PHE A 24 -6.92 5.09 7.91
N LEU A 25 -6.27 4.05 8.43
CA LEU A 25 -6.97 2.87 8.98
C LEU A 25 -7.78 3.20 10.23
N ALA A 26 -7.30 4.12 11.08
CA ALA A 26 -8.00 4.54 12.29
C ALA A 26 -9.22 5.42 12.00
N SER A 27 -9.12 6.33 11.02
CA SER A 27 -10.18 7.27 10.65
C SER A 27 -11.27 6.64 9.78
N ASN A 28 -10.95 5.57 9.05
CA ASN A 28 -11.88 4.93 8.13
C ASN A 28 -12.66 3.78 8.80
N LYS A 29 -13.97 3.99 8.97
CA LYS A 29 -14.90 3.05 9.63
C LYS A 29 -14.97 1.69 8.94
N ASP A 30 -14.71 1.63 7.63
CA ASP A 30 -14.76 0.39 6.86
C ASP A 30 -13.59 -0.55 7.21
N PHE A 31 -12.50 0.00 7.74
CA PHE A 31 -11.30 -0.73 8.16
C PHE A 31 -11.14 -0.83 9.69
N CYS A 32 -11.80 0.06 10.44
CA CYS A 32 -11.73 0.09 11.91
C CYS A 32 -12.75 -0.85 12.61
N SER A 33 -13.60 -1.53 11.83
CA SER A 33 -14.60 -2.47 12.35
C SER A 33 -13.97 -3.74 12.95
N ALA A 34 -14.62 -4.34 13.95
CA ALA A 34 -14.12 -5.52 14.67
C ALA A 34 -13.87 -6.73 13.74
N GLU A 35 -14.53 -6.80 12.58
CA GLU A 35 -14.37 -7.87 11.58
C GLU A 35 -13.01 -7.84 10.87
N PHE A 36 -12.36 -6.69 10.83
CA PHE A 36 -11.00 -6.53 10.29
C PHE A 36 -9.91 -6.74 11.33
N ARG A 37 -10.24 -6.80 12.62
CA ARG A 37 -9.24 -6.63 13.67
C ARG A 37 -8.24 -7.77 13.86
N ASN A 38 -8.45 -9.02 13.42
CA ASN A 38 -7.51 -10.06 13.85
C ASN A 38 -7.09 -11.17 12.85
N VAL A 39 -7.82 -11.44 11.75
CA VAL A 39 -7.43 -12.56 10.85
C VAL A 39 -7.30 -12.14 9.38
N LYS A 40 -8.28 -11.41 8.83
CA LYS A 40 -8.26 -11.03 7.40
C LYS A 40 -7.21 -9.98 7.09
N THR A 41 -7.01 -8.98 7.97
CA THR A 41 -5.95 -7.97 7.82
C THR A 41 -4.57 -8.59 7.97
N SER A 42 -4.37 -9.47 8.97
CA SER A 42 -3.10 -10.18 9.19
C SER A 42 -2.68 -11.06 8.01
N MET A 43 -3.63 -11.74 7.36
CA MET A 43 -3.35 -12.54 6.16
C MET A 43 -3.11 -11.68 4.92
N SER A 44 -3.86 -10.59 4.75
CA SER A 44 -3.80 -9.74 3.55
C SER A 44 -2.61 -8.77 3.58
N SER A 45 -2.11 -8.43 4.77
CA SER A 45 -0.90 -7.63 4.96
C SER A 45 0.37 -8.45 4.79
N ARG A 46 0.28 -9.78 4.65
CA ARG A 46 1.46 -10.63 4.42
C ARG A 46 2.18 -10.17 3.15
N PRO A 47 3.49 -9.88 3.23
CA PRO A 47 4.27 -9.47 2.07
C PRO A 47 4.11 -10.42 0.88
N SER A 48 4.16 -11.74 1.14
CA SER A 48 4.01 -12.76 0.11
C SER A 48 2.69 -12.69 -0.64
N TYR A 49 1.56 -12.48 0.06
CA TYR A 49 0.26 -12.38 -0.60
C TYR A 49 0.19 -11.14 -1.52
N GLY A 50 0.63 -9.98 -1.01
CA GLY A 50 0.66 -8.76 -1.81
C GLY A 50 1.57 -8.90 -3.04
N ASP A 51 2.76 -9.49 -2.89
CA ASP A 51 3.71 -9.68 -3.98
C ASP A 51 3.22 -10.63 -5.07
N ASP A 52 2.51 -11.69 -4.69
CA ASP A 52 1.98 -12.66 -5.65
C ASP A 52 0.67 -12.18 -6.30
N ALA A 53 -0.14 -11.37 -5.60
CA ALA A 53 -1.47 -10.99 -6.04
C ALA A 53 -1.54 -9.66 -6.79
N VAL A 54 -0.68 -8.68 -6.46
CA VAL A 54 -0.72 -7.33 -7.06
C VAL A 54 0.00 -7.32 -8.41
N SER A 55 -0.68 -6.82 -9.44
CA SER A 55 -0.16 -6.75 -10.81
C SER A 55 -0.62 -5.49 -11.54
N TYR A 56 0.05 -5.18 -12.67
CA TYR A 56 -0.31 -4.08 -13.58
C TYR A 56 -0.49 -2.72 -12.87
N VAL A 57 0.43 -2.40 -11.96
CA VAL A 57 0.37 -1.13 -11.21
C VAL A 57 0.71 0.04 -12.13
N GLN A 58 -0.16 1.04 -12.12
CA GLN A 58 -0.05 2.26 -12.91
C GLN A 58 -0.39 3.47 -12.02
N LEU A 59 0.23 4.61 -12.28
CA LEU A 59 -0.03 5.83 -11.52
C LEU A 59 -0.11 7.06 -12.41
N LYS A 60 -0.87 8.05 -11.94
CA LYS A 60 -1.03 9.37 -12.53
C LYS A 60 -0.97 10.41 -11.41
N ARG A 61 -0.31 11.54 -11.67
CA ARG A 61 -0.29 12.70 -10.77
C ARG A 61 -1.07 13.85 -11.39
N GLU A 62 -1.94 14.47 -10.62
CA GLU A 62 -2.76 15.63 -10.97
C GLU A 62 -2.60 16.70 -9.88
N GLY A 63 -1.62 17.60 -10.05
CA GLY A 63 -1.20 18.48 -8.96
C GLY A 63 -0.58 17.65 -7.83
N ASP A 64 -1.06 17.87 -6.60
CA ASP A 64 -0.63 17.15 -5.40
C ASP A 64 -1.34 15.79 -5.23
N ILE A 65 -2.31 15.47 -6.09
CA ILE A 65 -3.05 14.20 -6.01
C ILE A 65 -2.35 13.13 -6.84
N CYS A 66 -1.97 12.03 -6.19
CA CYS A 66 -1.44 10.83 -6.81
C CYS A 66 -2.50 9.73 -6.83
N ILE A 67 -2.88 9.31 -8.04
CA ILE A 67 -3.85 8.24 -8.29
C ILE A 67 -3.08 6.99 -8.70
N VAL A 68 -3.13 5.94 -7.88
CA VAL A 68 -2.49 4.64 -8.15
C VAL A 68 -3.56 3.59 -8.40
N LYS A 69 -3.44 2.86 -9.50
CA LYS A 69 -4.34 1.76 -9.85
C LYS A 69 -3.58 0.46 -10.00
N CYS A 70 -4.19 -0.65 -9.64
CA CYS A 70 -3.64 -1.98 -9.88
C CYS A 70 -4.73 -3.00 -10.24
N LYS A 71 -4.26 -4.21 -10.56
CA LYS A 71 -5.05 -5.43 -10.65
C LYS A 71 -4.65 -6.38 -9.52
N VAL A 72 -5.62 -7.02 -8.88
CA VAL A 72 -5.39 -7.98 -7.80
C VAL A 72 -5.97 -9.34 -8.17
N CYS A 73 -5.12 -10.36 -8.14
CA CYS A 73 -5.49 -11.76 -8.38
C CYS A 73 -6.23 -12.34 -7.16
N PRO A 74 -7.41 -12.98 -7.34
CA PRO A 74 -8.05 -13.73 -6.27
C PRO A 74 -7.33 -15.04 -5.97
N GLU A 75 -7.03 -15.24 -4.68
CA GLU A 75 -6.31 -16.40 -4.12
C GLU A 75 -6.89 -17.78 -4.50
N HIS A 76 -8.22 -17.91 -4.57
CA HIS A 76 -8.87 -19.22 -4.78
C HIS A 76 -9.38 -19.45 -6.21
N LYS A 77 -9.12 -18.52 -7.15
CA LYS A 77 -9.61 -18.62 -8.53
C LYS A 77 -8.64 -17.94 -9.50
N VAL A 78 -7.48 -18.55 -9.73
CA VAL A 78 -6.43 -18.00 -10.63
C VAL A 78 -6.87 -17.78 -12.09
N HIS A 79 -7.98 -18.40 -12.53
CA HIS A 79 -8.62 -18.14 -13.83
C HIS A 79 -9.79 -17.13 -13.77
N ALA A 80 -10.10 -16.57 -12.59
CA ALA A 80 -11.17 -15.60 -12.43
C ALA A 80 -10.71 -14.18 -12.80
N LYS A 81 -11.71 -13.34 -13.05
CA LYS A 81 -11.56 -11.91 -13.31
C LYS A 81 -10.68 -11.25 -12.23
N LEU A 82 -9.69 -10.48 -12.68
CA LEU A 82 -8.86 -9.65 -11.81
C LEU A 82 -9.68 -8.50 -11.23
N TYR A 83 -9.58 -8.26 -9.92
CA TYR A 83 -10.18 -7.09 -9.29
C TYR A 83 -9.33 -5.85 -9.59
N SER A 84 -9.97 -4.70 -9.76
CA SER A 84 -9.24 -3.43 -9.91
C SER A 84 -9.26 -2.70 -8.59
N VAL A 85 -8.13 -2.15 -8.16
CA VAL A 85 -8.08 -1.30 -6.96
C VAL A 85 -7.55 0.07 -7.35
N THR A 86 -8.17 1.12 -6.83
CA THR A 86 -7.73 2.52 -7.00
C THR A 86 -7.42 3.10 -5.63
N LEU A 87 -6.23 3.64 -5.46
CA LEU A 87 -5.81 4.41 -4.29
C LEU A 87 -5.62 5.86 -4.72
N ILE A 88 -6.13 6.78 -3.91
CA ILE A 88 -5.95 8.22 -4.09
C ILE A 88 -5.22 8.73 -2.86
N MET A 89 -4.08 9.38 -3.09
CA MET A 89 -3.24 9.98 -2.06
C MET A 89 -3.02 11.45 -2.38
N ASP A 90 -2.98 12.26 -1.34
CA ASP A 90 -2.51 13.63 -1.39
C ASP A 90 -1.04 13.64 -0.96
N GLU A 91 -0.15 13.96 -1.90
CA GLU A 91 1.30 14.01 -1.68
C GLU A 91 1.72 15.26 -0.89
N GLN A 92 0.91 16.33 -0.86
CA GLN A 92 1.20 17.54 -0.09
C GLN A 92 0.76 17.39 1.37
N GLU A 93 -0.45 16.87 1.60
CA GLU A 93 -0.94 16.60 2.96
C GLU A 93 -0.35 15.32 3.56
N GLU A 94 0.44 14.56 2.81
CA GLU A 94 0.99 13.27 3.21
C GLU A 94 -0.12 12.34 3.75
N ALA A 95 -1.23 12.23 2.99
CA ALA A 95 -2.44 11.55 3.46
C ALA A 95 -3.05 10.66 2.38
N VAL A 96 -3.35 9.40 2.75
CA VAL A 96 -4.18 8.53 1.92
C VAL A 96 -5.62 9.03 2.03
N LYS A 97 -6.21 9.47 0.91
CA LYS A 97 -7.58 10.02 0.88
C LYS A 97 -8.61 8.92 0.71
N SER A 98 -8.35 7.96 -0.17
CA SER A 98 -9.25 6.82 -0.38
C SER A 98 -8.55 5.60 -0.96
N ILE A 99 -9.17 4.44 -0.76
CA ILE A 99 -8.84 3.22 -1.48
C ILE A 99 -10.12 2.44 -1.78
N GLU A 100 -10.33 2.13 -3.06
CA GLU A 100 -11.56 1.53 -3.56
C GLU A 100 -11.22 0.28 -4.37
N CYS A 101 -11.90 -0.82 -4.03
CA CYS A 101 -11.82 -2.06 -4.80
C CYS A 101 -13.07 -2.20 -5.66
N HIS A 102 -12.87 -2.35 -6.96
CA HIS A 102 -13.92 -2.40 -7.96
C HIS A 102 -14.32 -3.86 -8.23
N ASP A 103 -15.62 -4.07 -8.43
CA ASP A 103 -16.23 -5.38 -8.71
C ASP A 103 -16.10 -6.44 -7.59
N CYS A 104 -15.72 -6.04 -6.37
CA CYS A 104 -15.67 -6.95 -5.21
C CYS A 104 -16.97 -6.86 -4.41
N VAL A 105 -17.53 -8.01 -3.99
CA VAL A 105 -18.74 -8.06 -3.14
C VAL A 105 -18.53 -7.35 -1.80
N ALA A 106 -17.29 -7.31 -1.31
CA ALA A 106 -16.90 -6.62 -0.08
C ALA A 106 -16.29 -5.22 -0.35
N SER A 107 -16.52 -4.62 -1.53
CA SER A 107 -15.94 -3.32 -1.89
C SER A 107 -16.31 -2.20 -0.93
N GLN A 108 -17.52 -2.24 -0.37
CA GLN A 108 -18.03 -1.29 0.62
C GLN A 108 -17.54 -1.57 2.06
N GLY A 109 -16.62 -2.51 2.25
CA GLY A 109 -16.17 -2.92 3.59
C GLY A 109 -14.79 -3.54 3.55
N GLY A 110 -13.76 -2.69 3.62
CA GLY A 110 -12.38 -3.02 3.95
C GLY A 110 -11.72 -4.18 3.20
N CYS A 111 -12.19 -4.55 2.00
CA CYS A 111 -11.85 -5.86 1.41
C CYS A 111 -10.35 -6.19 1.38
N LYS A 112 -10.04 -7.49 1.38
CA LYS A 112 -8.66 -7.99 1.37
C LYS A 112 -7.79 -7.40 0.25
N HIS A 113 -8.38 -7.11 -0.90
CA HIS A 113 -7.66 -6.55 -2.05
C HIS A 113 -7.20 -5.11 -1.80
N ALA A 114 -8.04 -4.28 -1.15
CA ALA A 114 -7.69 -2.92 -0.79
C ALA A 114 -6.56 -2.91 0.25
N ILE A 115 -6.71 -3.68 1.34
CA ILE A 115 -5.65 -3.80 2.34
C ILE A 115 -4.35 -4.34 1.76
N ALA A 116 -4.41 -5.40 0.96
CA ALA A 116 -3.22 -5.96 0.33
C ALA A 116 -2.50 -4.93 -0.54
N PHE A 117 -3.24 -4.15 -1.33
CA PHE A 117 -2.64 -3.13 -2.17
C PHE A 117 -2.06 -1.96 -1.37
N LEU A 118 -2.76 -1.48 -0.35
CA LEU A 118 -2.27 -0.40 0.53
C LEU A 118 -0.97 -0.80 1.24
N MET A 119 -0.95 -2.01 1.84
CA MET A 119 0.25 -2.54 2.51
C MET A 119 1.38 -2.81 1.52
N TRP A 120 1.05 -3.23 0.29
CA TRP A 120 2.04 -3.42 -0.77
C TRP A 120 2.70 -2.10 -1.16
N ILE A 121 1.95 -1.02 -1.37
CA ILE A 121 2.54 0.30 -1.70
C ILE A 121 3.44 0.77 -0.56
N HIS A 122 2.96 0.73 0.69
CA HIS A 122 3.75 1.12 1.87
C HIS A 122 5.12 0.44 1.86
N ARG A 123 5.15 -0.90 1.78
CA ARG A 123 6.40 -1.67 1.74
C ARG A 123 7.26 -1.35 0.52
N ARG A 124 6.68 -1.33 -0.69
CA ARG A 124 7.43 -1.06 -1.93
C ARG A 124 8.00 0.35 -2.00
N SER A 125 7.37 1.32 -1.32
CA SER A 125 7.86 2.69 -1.24
C SER A 125 8.99 2.88 -0.21
N GLU A 126 9.16 1.92 0.70
CA GLU A 126 10.20 1.93 1.73
C GLU A 126 11.35 0.94 1.44
N GLU A 127 11.20 0.07 0.44
CA GLU A 127 12.25 -0.87 0.02
C GLU A 127 13.52 -0.09 -0.40
N PRO A 128 14.68 -0.35 0.23
CA PRO A 128 15.93 0.26 -0.17
C PRO A 128 16.30 -0.15 -1.60
N SER A 129 17.17 0.63 -2.26
CA SER A 129 17.59 0.29 -3.62
C SER A 129 18.18 -1.13 -3.66
N CYS A 130 17.98 -1.85 -4.77
CA CYS A 130 18.50 -3.21 -4.95
C CYS A 130 20.04 -3.33 -4.88
N THR A 131 20.74 -2.19 -4.80
CA THR A 131 22.19 -2.06 -4.64
C THR A 131 22.62 -1.64 -3.23
N SER A 132 21.69 -1.33 -2.34
CA SER A 132 21.98 -0.92 -0.97
C SER A 132 22.27 -2.14 -0.10
N VAL A 133 23.42 -2.13 0.58
CA VAL A 133 23.75 -3.10 1.63
C VAL A 133 23.80 -2.34 2.95
N GLU A 134 22.80 -2.54 3.80
CA GLU A 134 22.80 -1.98 5.16
C GLU A 134 23.65 -2.84 6.10
N CYS A 135 24.62 -2.21 6.78
CA CYS A 135 25.38 -2.85 7.83
C CYS A 135 24.67 -2.61 9.18
N TYR A 136 24.03 -3.63 9.73
CA TYR A 136 23.38 -3.54 11.04
C TYR A 136 24.32 -3.84 12.22
N TRP A 137 25.56 -4.28 11.94
CA TRP A 137 26.62 -4.42 12.95
C TRP A 137 27.32 -3.08 13.18
N MET A 138 26.59 -2.12 13.74
CA MET A 138 27.07 -0.78 14.03
C MET A 138 26.55 -0.31 15.39
N LYS A 139 27.35 0.48 16.11
CA LYS A 139 26.96 1.06 17.39
C LYS A 139 25.79 2.03 17.19
N SER A 140 24.80 2.00 18.07
CA SER A 140 23.64 2.91 18.00
C SER A 140 24.11 4.36 18.09
N LYS A 141 23.64 5.21 17.17
CA LYS A 141 23.94 6.66 17.18
C LYS A 141 23.51 7.34 18.48
N LEU A 142 22.42 6.85 19.10
CA LEU A 142 21.92 7.37 20.39
C LEU A 142 22.81 6.99 21.58
N SER A 143 23.64 5.95 21.45
CA SER A 143 24.57 5.53 22.51
C SER A 143 25.84 6.39 22.60
N GLY A 144 25.93 7.45 21.79
CA GLY A 144 27.07 8.37 21.74
C GLY A 144 26.72 9.83 22.07
N LEU A 145 25.53 10.13 22.58
CA LEU A 145 25.25 11.46 23.11
C LEU A 145 25.99 11.62 24.45
N GLU A 146 27.21 12.17 24.40
CA GLU A 146 27.78 12.84 25.57
C GLU A 146 26.86 14.00 25.92
N VAL A 147 26.23 13.89 27.09
CA VAL A 147 25.48 14.98 27.71
C VAL A 147 26.49 16.10 27.98
N LEU A 148 26.42 17.17 27.18
CA LEU A 148 27.14 18.43 27.43
C LEU A 148 26.63 19.09 28.72
#